data_AF-F4LIC3-F1
#
_entry.id   AF-F4LIC3-F1
#
_cell.length_a   1.000
_cell.length_b   1.000
_cell.length_c   1.000
_cell.angle_alpha   90.00
_cell.angle_beta   90.00
_cell.angle_gamma   90.00
#
_symmetry.space_group_name_H-M   'P 1'
#
loop_
_entity.id
_entity.type
_entity.pdbx_description
1 polymer ?
#
loop_
_entity_poly.entity_id
_entity_poly.type
_entity_poly.pdbx_seq_one_letter_code
_entity_poly.pdbx_strand_id
1 'polypeptide(L)'
;MKESPEMLNTRAIEFASRGEYPEAIACFKRALTMEHQNYLLWYNLGVTYRDAGKLLQAKDAVLTAFKMEPDDEEVLESLAHICFMLNEQDEALTFCAAGLALNRKNAHLWNNSGVIYFTRAEYDSACEAFEQAVTVDPTYYDALYNLRDTYKELGNKAGAEECTRRLKDLPCKGDFYA
;
A
#
# COMPACT_ATOMS: atom_id res chain seq x y z
N MET A 1 -33.54 4.49 -14.60
CA MET A 1 -32.17 4.51 -15.15
C MET A 1 -31.71 3.08 -15.31
N LYS A 2 -31.10 2.73 -16.45
CA LYS A 2 -30.33 1.48 -16.55
C LYS A 2 -29.06 1.65 -15.72
N GLU A 3 -28.65 0.59 -15.05
CA GLU A 3 -27.39 0.54 -14.32
C GLU A 3 -26.21 0.72 -15.28
N SER A 4 -25.16 1.43 -14.86
CA SER A 4 -23.91 1.61 -15.63
C SER A 4 -22.69 1.17 -14.80
N PRO A 5 -21.56 0.85 -15.45
CA PRO A 5 -20.31 0.50 -14.76
C PRO A 5 -19.84 1.60 -13.81
N GLU A 6 -19.95 2.86 -14.21
CA GLU A 6 -19.54 4.01 -13.40
C GLU A 6 -20.42 4.16 -12.16
N MET A 7 -21.75 4.03 -12.32
CA MET A 7 -22.67 4.06 -11.18
C MET A 7 -22.38 2.92 -10.19
N LEU A 8 -22.05 1.73 -10.68
CA LEU A 8 -21.66 0.59 -9.86
C LEU A 8 -20.32 0.82 -9.16
N ASN A 9 -19.33 1.39 -9.85
CA ASN A 9 -18.04 1.76 -9.28
C ASN A 9 -18.20 2.76 -8.13
N THR A 10 -18.94 3.85 -8.34
CA THR A 10 -19.19 4.85 -7.29
C THR A 10 -19.87 4.24 -6.06
N ARG A 11 -20.92 3.43 -6.27
CA ARG A 11 -21.58 2.72 -5.17
C ARG A 11 -20.63 1.76 -4.44
N ALA A 12 -19.79 1.06 -5.18
CA ALA A 12 -18.86 0.11 -4.60
C ALA A 12 -17.86 0.81 -3.67
N ILE A 13 -17.32 1.95 -4.10
CA ILE A 13 -16.42 2.79 -3.29
C ILE A 13 -17.14 3.30 -2.03
N GLU A 14 -18.40 3.73 -2.15
CA GLU A 14 -19.21 4.18 -1.00
C GLU A 14 -19.54 3.06 -0.01
N PHE A 15 -19.76 1.84 -0.49
CA PHE A 15 -19.91 0.67 0.38
C PHE A 15 -18.59 0.32 1.07
N ALA A 16 -17.48 0.32 0.32
CA ALA A 16 -16.15 0.02 0.87
C ALA A 16 -15.73 1.02 1.96
N SER A 17 -16.00 2.32 1.77
CA SER A 17 -15.67 3.36 2.77
C SER A 17 -16.46 3.22 4.08
N ARG A 18 -17.61 2.53 4.04
CA ARG A 18 -18.42 2.17 5.22
C ARG A 18 -18.07 0.81 5.81
N GLY A 19 -17.11 0.09 5.23
CA GLY A 19 -16.76 -1.29 5.62
C GLY A 19 -17.78 -2.34 5.15
N GLU A 20 -18.73 -1.96 4.30
CA GLU A 20 -19.74 -2.84 3.69
C GLU A 20 -19.11 -3.59 2.50
N TYR A 21 -18.06 -4.36 2.78
CA TYR A 21 -17.24 -5.01 1.75
C TYR A 21 -18.00 -6.02 0.88
N PRO A 22 -18.92 -6.86 1.39
CA PRO A 22 -19.70 -7.77 0.54
C PRO A 22 -20.49 -7.05 -0.56
N GLU A 23 -21.12 -5.93 -0.23
CA GLU A 23 -21.91 -5.08 -1.11
C GLU A 23 -21.01 -4.39 -2.14
N ALA A 24 -19.85 -3.87 -1.70
CA ALA A 24 -18.85 -3.29 -2.57
C ALA A 24 -18.35 -4.29 -3.62
N ILE A 25 -17.96 -5.49 -3.18
CA ILE A 25 -17.50 -6.58 -4.05
C ILE A 25 -18.57 -6.97 -5.06
N ALA A 26 -19.84 -7.04 -4.64
CA ALA A 26 -20.95 -7.36 -5.54
C ALA A 26 -21.13 -6.29 -6.62
N CYS A 27 -20.99 -5.01 -6.28
CA CYS A 27 -21.06 -3.90 -7.23
C CYS A 27 -19.90 -3.95 -8.23
N PHE A 28 -18.66 -4.13 -7.77
CA PHE A 28 -17.50 -4.26 -8.68
C PHE A 28 -17.63 -5.46 -9.62
N LYS A 29 -18.04 -6.63 -9.12
CA LYS A 29 -18.26 -7.80 -9.98
C LYS A 29 -19.30 -7.55 -11.06
N ARG A 30 -20.39 -6.84 -10.74
CA ARG A 30 -21.40 -6.45 -11.73
C ARG A 30 -20.82 -5.46 -12.74
N ALA A 31 -20.06 -4.47 -12.31
CA ALA A 31 -19.40 -3.53 -13.22
C ALA A 31 -18.46 -4.27 -14.20
N LEU A 32 -17.71 -5.25 -13.70
CA LEU A 32 -16.82 -6.11 -14.50
C LEU A 32 -17.54 -7.05 -15.48
N THR A 33 -18.84 -7.35 -15.28
CA THR A 33 -19.63 -8.04 -16.32
C THR A 33 -19.95 -7.15 -17.52
N MET A 34 -19.87 -5.83 -17.33
CA MET A 34 -20.15 -4.82 -18.35
C MET A 34 -18.86 -4.32 -19.01
N GLU A 35 -17.82 -4.10 -18.20
CA GLU A 35 -16.50 -3.62 -18.63
C GLU A 35 -15.37 -4.50 -18.08
N HIS A 36 -15.21 -5.66 -18.67
CA HIS A 36 -14.19 -6.62 -18.21
C HIS A 36 -12.75 -6.13 -18.40
N GLN A 37 -12.50 -5.26 -19.40
CA GLN A 37 -11.18 -4.74 -19.76
C GLN A 37 -10.86 -3.39 -19.10
N ASN A 38 -11.52 -3.08 -18.00
CA ASN A 38 -11.27 -1.86 -17.22
C ASN A 38 -10.38 -2.22 -16.02
N TYR A 39 -9.09 -1.89 -16.10
CA TYR A 39 -8.11 -2.25 -15.08
C TYR A 39 -8.42 -1.61 -13.71
N LEU A 40 -9.01 -0.40 -13.69
CA LEU A 40 -9.37 0.31 -12.46
C LEU A 40 -10.45 -0.45 -11.68
N LEU A 41 -11.41 -1.10 -12.37
CA LEU A 41 -12.41 -1.93 -11.69
C LEU A 41 -11.79 -3.18 -11.05
N TRP A 42 -10.81 -3.79 -11.71
CA TRP A 42 -10.05 -4.91 -11.15
C TRP A 42 -9.19 -4.48 -9.96
N TYR A 43 -8.50 -3.34 -10.09
CA TYR A 43 -7.70 -2.74 -9.03
C TYR A 43 -8.55 -2.43 -7.80
N ASN A 44 -9.65 -1.70 -7.96
CA ASN A 44 -10.56 -1.34 -6.87
C ASN A 44 -11.21 -2.58 -6.21
N LEU A 45 -11.54 -3.60 -7.01
CA LEU A 45 -12.01 -4.88 -6.48
C LEU A 45 -10.92 -5.56 -5.63
N GLY A 46 -9.66 -5.54 -6.09
CA GLY A 46 -8.52 -6.10 -5.38
C GLY A 46 -8.26 -5.39 -4.05
N VAL A 47 -8.25 -4.06 -4.05
CA VAL A 47 -8.18 -3.23 -2.84
C VAL A 47 -9.33 -3.55 -1.87
N THR A 48 -10.55 -3.70 -2.38
CA THR A 48 -11.71 -4.07 -1.55
C THR A 48 -11.58 -5.46 -0.95
N TYR A 49 -11.06 -6.44 -1.71
CA TYR A 49 -10.79 -7.77 -1.17
C TYR A 49 -9.71 -7.75 -0.10
N ARG A 50 -8.66 -6.94 -0.28
CA ARG A 50 -7.60 -6.74 0.71
C ARG A 50 -8.18 -6.25 2.02
N ASP A 51 -8.98 -5.19 1.97
CA ASP A 51 -9.60 -4.57 3.14
C ASP A 51 -10.63 -5.50 3.82
N ALA A 52 -11.22 -6.41 3.05
CA ALA A 52 -12.08 -7.49 3.54
C ALA A 52 -11.32 -8.72 4.09
N GLY A 53 -9.98 -8.70 4.13
CA GLY A 53 -9.13 -9.81 4.58
C GLY A 53 -9.04 -11.00 3.60
N LYS A 54 -9.53 -10.84 2.37
CA LYS A 54 -9.55 -11.88 1.32
C LYS A 54 -8.31 -11.79 0.44
N LEU A 55 -7.15 -12.03 1.04
CA LEU A 55 -5.84 -11.69 0.44
C LEU A 55 -5.54 -12.42 -0.87
N LEU A 56 -5.91 -13.69 -1.00
CA LEU A 56 -5.72 -14.44 -2.25
C LEU A 56 -6.55 -13.85 -3.39
N GLN A 57 -7.84 -13.56 -3.13
CA GLN A 57 -8.69 -12.89 -4.11
C GLN A 57 -8.23 -11.47 -4.43
N ALA A 58 -7.65 -10.78 -3.46
CA ALA A 58 -7.05 -9.47 -3.66
C ALA A 58 -5.88 -9.56 -4.65
N LYS A 59 -4.94 -10.48 -4.41
CA LYS A 59 -3.79 -10.72 -5.31
C LYS A 59 -4.25 -11.04 -6.73
N ASP A 60 -5.21 -11.96 -6.89
CA ASP A 60 -5.72 -12.33 -8.22
C ASP A 60 -6.34 -11.15 -8.98
N ALA A 61 -7.12 -10.32 -8.30
CA ALA A 61 -7.76 -9.15 -8.90
C ALA A 61 -6.74 -8.07 -9.27
N VAL A 62 -5.80 -7.74 -8.38
CA VAL A 62 -4.76 -6.73 -8.68
C VAL A 62 -3.78 -7.25 -9.73
N LEU A 63 -3.44 -8.53 -9.77
CA LEU A 63 -2.65 -9.13 -10.85
C LEU A 63 -3.37 -9.05 -12.21
N THR A 64 -4.70 -9.09 -12.22
CA THR A 64 -5.50 -8.89 -13.43
C THR A 64 -5.40 -7.44 -13.91
N ALA A 65 -5.44 -6.47 -13.00
CA ALA A 65 -5.19 -5.06 -13.32
C ALA A 65 -3.74 -4.84 -13.84
N PHE A 66 -2.74 -5.42 -13.18
CA PHE A 66 -1.33 -5.34 -13.58
C PHE A 66 -1.05 -5.89 -14.98
N LYS A 67 -1.75 -6.97 -15.39
CA LYS A 67 -1.62 -7.51 -16.76
C LYS A 67 -2.11 -6.53 -17.84
N MET A 68 -3.02 -5.61 -17.48
CA MET A 68 -3.55 -4.60 -18.38
C MET A 68 -2.67 -3.35 -18.37
N GLU A 69 -2.30 -2.88 -17.17
CA GLU A 69 -1.46 -1.71 -16.94
C GLU A 69 -0.29 -2.05 -16.00
N PRO A 70 0.84 -2.56 -16.53
CA PRO A 70 1.97 -3.02 -15.71
C PRO A 70 2.81 -1.89 -15.11
N ASP A 71 2.69 -0.68 -15.67
CA ASP A 71 3.44 0.50 -15.25
C ASP A 71 2.60 1.44 -14.37
N ASP A 72 1.46 0.96 -13.83
CA ASP A 72 0.66 1.71 -12.87
C ASP A 72 1.26 1.56 -11.46
N GLU A 73 1.68 2.69 -10.89
CA GLU A 73 2.37 2.76 -9.60
C GLU A 73 1.50 2.25 -8.44
N GLU A 74 0.21 2.58 -8.43
CA GLU A 74 -0.71 2.18 -7.36
C GLU A 74 -0.99 0.68 -7.39
N VAL A 75 -1.06 0.11 -8.60
CA VAL A 75 -1.19 -1.34 -8.81
C VAL A 75 0.03 -2.08 -8.27
N LEU A 76 1.24 -1.61 -8.59
CA LEU A 76 2.50 -2.19 -8.11
C LEU A 76 2.64 -2.08 -6.59
N GLU A 77 2.31 -0.93 -6.01
CA GLU A 77 2.29 -0.74 -4.55
C GLU A 77 1.32 -1.69 -3.87
N SER A 78 0.11 -1.84 -4.42
CA SER A 78 -0.89 -2.76 -3.88
C SER A 78 -0.45 -4.21 -3.96
N LEU A 79 0.20 -4.64 -5.05
CA LEU A 79 0.77 -5.99 -5.17
C LEU A 79 1.88 -6.22 -4.15
N ALA A 80 2.80 -5.27 -3.99
CA ALA A 80 3.86 -5.37 -2.99
C ALA A 80 3.29 -5.56 -1.58
N HIS A 81 2.29 -4.75 -1.21
CA HIS A 81 1.65 -4.85 0.09
C HIS A 81 0.88 -6.17 0.26
N ILE A 82 0.08 -6.59 -0.73
CA ILE A 82 -0.69 -7.84 -0.67
C ILE A 82 0.24 -9.05 -0.56
N CYS A 83 1.30 -9.12 -1.36
CA CYS A 83 2.31 -10.19 -1.29
C CYS A 83 2.98 -10.23 0.08
N PHE A 84 3.33 -9.07 0.66
CA PHE A 84 3.88 -9.03 2.01
C PHE A 84 2.91 -9.62 3.04
N MET A 85 1.62 -9.26 3.01
CA MET A 85 0.62 -9.82 3.93
C MET A 85 0.36 -11.32 3.72
N LEU A 86 0.60 -11.84 2.52
CA LEU A 86 0.59 -13.27 2.21
C LEU A 86 1.89 -13.99 2.61
N ASN A 87 2.86 -13.27 3.19
CA ASN A 87 4.20 -13.75 3.52
C ASN A 87 5.04 -14.17 2.27
N GLU A 88 4.70 -13.64 1.10
CA GLU A 88 5.42 -13.81 -0.17
C GLU A 88 6.46 -12.70 -0.36
N GLN A 89 7.42 -12.65 0.57
CA GLN A 89 8.31 -11.50 0.73
C GLN A 89 9.22 -11.20 -0.49
N ASP A 90 9.67 -12.23 -1.22
CA ASP A 90 10.51 -12.02 -2.42
C ASP A 90 9.72 -11.38 -3.57
N GLU A 91 8.47 -11.81 -3.74
CA GLU A 91 7.57 -11.24 -4.75
C GLU A 91 7.19 -9.80 -4.37
N ALA A 92 6.96 -9.56 -3.08
CA ALA A 92 6.72 -8.21 -2.56
C ALA A 92 7.90 -7.25 -2.86
N LEU A 93 9.15 -7.67 -2.61
CA LEU A 93 10.34 -6.88 -2.95
C LEU A 93 10.48 -6.66 -4.47
N THR A 94 10.09 -7.64 -5.28
CA THR A 94 10.09 -7.51 -6.75
C THR A 94 9.14 -6.40 -7.20
N PHE A 95 7.92 -6.36 -6.66
CA PHE A 95 6.97 -5.29 -6.97
C PHE A 95 7.39 -3.93 -6.39
N CYS A 96 7.98 -3.90 -5.18
CA CYS A 96 8.57 -2.68 -4.65
C CYS A 96 9.65 -2.11 -5.58
N ALA A 97 10.58 -2.96 -6.04
CA ALA A 97 11.66 -2.55 -6.93
C ALA A 97 11.13 -2.06 -8.28
N ALA A 98 10.12 -2.72 -8.85
CA ALA A 98 9.46 -2.29 -10.07
C ALA A 98 8.80 -0.91 -9.92
N GLY A 99 8.00 -0.71 -8.88
CA GLY A 99 7.35 0.59 -8.63
C GLY A 99 8.36 1.71 -8.36
N LEU A 100 9.43 1.43 -7.61
CA LEU A 100 10.50 2.40 -7.38
C LEU A 100 11.32 2.72 -8.64
N ALA A 101 11.42 1.79 -9.59
CA ALA A 101 12.04 2.06 -10.88
C ALA A 101 11.22 3.05 -11.72
N LEU A 102 9.89 3.03 -11.58
CA LEU A 102 8.98 3.99 -12.23
C LEU A 102 8.97 5.33 -11.49
N ASN A 103 8.82 5.31 -10.17
CA ASN A 103 8.78 6.50 -9.33
C ASN A 103 9.60 6.33 -8.04
N ARG A 104 10.82 6.88 -8.07
CA ARG A 104 11.72 6.90 -6.91
C ARG A 104 11.23 7.77 -5.75
N LYS A 105 10.19 8.57 -5.95
CA LYS A 105 9.58 9.46 -4.95
C LYS A 105 8.30 8.88 -4.34
N ASN A 106 8.07 7.57 -4.44
CA ASN A 106 7.03 6.90 -3.68
C ASN A 106 7.56 6.52 -2.29
N ALA A 107 7.11 7.23 -1.25
CA ALA A 107 7.52 6.94 0.13
C ALA A 107 6.93 5.63 0.66
N HIS A 108 5.74 5.22 0.20
CA HIS A 108 5.09 3.97 0.60
C HIS A 108 5.87 2.74 0.13
N LEU A 109 6.37 2.73 -1.11
CA LEU A 109 7.19 1.64 -1.63
C LEU A 109 8.54 1.51 -0.91
N TRP A 110 9.17 2.62 -0.56
CA TRP A 110 10.37 2.62 0.28
C TRP A 110 10.07 2.06 1.67
N ASN A 111 8.97 2.51 2.30
CA ASN A 111 8.54 1.98 3.58
C ASN A 111 8.22 0.48 3.52
N ASN A 112 7.49 0.01 2.50
CA ASN A 112 7.15 -1.41 2.35
C ASN A 112 8.41 -2.28 2.18
N SER A 113 9.39 -1.82 1.39
CA SER A 113 10.70 -2.48 1.27
C SER A 113 11.40 -2.58 2.64
N GLY A 114 11.43 -1.48 3.39
CA GLY A 114 12.00 -1.44 4.73
C GLY A 114 11.32 -2.41 5.71
N VAL A 115 9.99 -2.50 5.69
CA VAL A 115 9.23 -3.45 6.52
C VAL A 115 9.59 -4.90 6.19
N ILE A 116 9.75 -5.22 4.90
CA ILE A 116 10.15 -6.56 4.47
C ILE A 116 11.56 -6.89 4.97
N TYR A 117 12.53 -5.98 4.77
CA TYR A 117 13.90 -6.16 5.27
C TYR A 117 13.95 -6.27 6.80
N PHE A 118 13.19 -5.45 7.51
CA PHE A 118 13.11 -5.51 8.97
C PHE A 118 12.57 -6.85 9.45
N THR A 119 11.53 -7.39 8.79
CA THR A 119 10.95 -8.71 9.11
C THR A 119 11.96 -9.85 8.89
N ARG A 120 12.93 -9.66 7.98
CA ARG A 120 14.04 -10.58 7.73
C ARG A 120 15.24 -10.37 8.67
N ALA A 121 15.15 -9.43 9.60
CA ALA A 121 16.26 -8.96 10.44
C ALA A 121 17.46 -8.41 9.64
N GLU A 122 17.22 -7.96 8.40
CA GLU A 122 18.19 -7.28 7.55
C GLU A 122 18.16 -5.77 7.88
N TYR A 123 18.58 -5.42 9.09
CA TYR A 123 18.33 -4.09 9.65
C TYR A 123 19.07 -2.95 8.94
N ASP A 124 20.25 -3.19 8.37
CA ASP A 124 20.95 -2.18 7.57
C ASP A 124 20.14 -1.81 6.31
N SER A 125 19.69 -2.79 5.54
CA SER A 125 18.82 -2.59 4.37
C SER A 125 17.49 -1.95 4.74
N ALA A 126 16.91 -2.35 5.88
CA ALA A 126 15.69 -1.75 6.39
C ALA A 126 15.90 -0.25 6.71
N CYS A 127 17.03 0.07 7.35
CA CYS A 127 17.39 1.44 7.71
C CYS A 127 17.51 2.31 6.46
N GLU A 128 18.27 1.86 5.44
CA GLU A 128 18.41 2.58 4.18
C GLU A 128 17.05 2.85 3.52
N ALA A 129 16.18 1.84 3.45
CA ALA A 129 14.86 1.98 2.85
C ALA A 129 13.96 2.96 3.63
N PHE A 130 13.93 2.87 4.97
CA PHE A 130 13.16 3.81 5.78
C PHE A 130 13.72 5.23 5.74
N GLU A 131 15.04 5.42 5.68
CA GLU A 131 15.66 6.72 5.47
C GLU A 131 15.25 7.34 4.13
N GLN A 132 15.16 6.53 3.05
CA GLN A 132 14.62 7.01 1.78
C GLN A 132 13.14 7.41 1.90
N ALA A 133 12.30 6.59 2.55
CA ALA A 133 10.89 6.92 2.75
C ALA A 133 10.72 8.26 3.48
N VAL A 134 11.49 8.47 4.56
CA VAL A 134 11.47 9.70 5.37
C VAL A 134 12.14 10.89 4.67
N THR A 135 13.05 10.65 3.72
CA THR A 135 13.63 11.70 2.87
C THR A 135 12.61 12.19 1.85
N VAL A 136 11.84 11.27 1.26
CA VAL A 136 10.78 11.57 0.29
C VAL A 136 9.59 12.27 0.95
N ASP A 137 9.10 11.72 2.07
CA ASP A 137 8.07 12.32 2.90
C ASP A 137 8.56 12.46 4.36
N PRO A 138 9.06 13.65 4.74
CA PRO A 138 9.52 13.93 6.09
C PRO A 138 8.46 13.82 7.19
N THR A 139 7.18 13.75 6.82
CA THR A 139 6.04 13.65 7.72
C THR A 139 5.41 12.26 7.78
N TYR A 140 5.98 11.30 7.05
CA TYR A 140 5.44 9.94 7.00
C TYR A 140 5.60 9.23 8.34
N TYR A 141 4.52 9.23 9.12
CA TYR A 141 4.48 8.73 10.49
C TYR A 141 4.94 7.27 10.60
N ASP A 142 4.45 6.39 9.74
CA ASP A 142 4.78 4.96 9.81
C ASP A 142 6.26 4.72 9.50
N ALA A 143 6.81 5.37 8.48
CA ALA A 143 8.23 5.27 8.13
C ALA A 143 9.14 5.81 9.25
N LEU A 144 8.75 6.90 9.93
CA LEU A 144 9.49 7.42 11.09
C LEU A 144 9.45 6.48 12.29
N TYR A 145 8.30 5.85 12.56
CA TYR A 145 8.20 4.82 13.60
C TYR A 145 9.09 3.62 13.30
N ASN A 146 9.05 3.14 12.06
CA ASN A 146 9.83 2.01 11.60
C ASN A 146 11.33 2.30 11.60
N LEU A 147 11.75 3.49 11.14
CA LEU A 147 13.14 3.94 11.17
C LEU A 147 13.66 4.02 12.61
N ARG A 148 12.87 4.60 13.53
CA ARG A 148 13.22 4.67 14.95
C ARG A 148 13.50 3.28 15.52
N ASP A 149 12.62 2.32 15.25
CA ASP A 149 12.74 0.98 15.82
C ASP A 149 13.89 0.21 15.16
N THR A 150 14.14 0.43 13.87
CA THR A 150 15.32 -0.09 13.17
C THR A 150 16.62 0.47 13.74
N TYR A 151 16.69 1.76 14.03
CA TYR A 151 17.84 2.35 14.72
C TYR A 151 18.07 1.76 16.10
N LYS A 152 17.03 1.34 16.83
CA LYS A 152 17.20 0.64 18.13
C LYS A 152 17.83 -0.73 17.94
N GLU A 153 17.37 -1.51 16.95
CA GLU A 153 17.95 -2.81 16.60
C GLU A 153 19.42 -2.67 16.20
N LEU A 154 19.77 -1.60 15.48
CA LEU A 154 21.16 -1.27 15.10
C LEU A 154 21.98 -0.64 16.25
N GLY A 155 21.38 -0.34 17.41
CA GLY A 155 22.04 0.36 18.51
C GLY A 155 22.35 1.84 18.25
N ASN A 156 21.82 2.43 17.17
CA ASN A 156 21.94 3.84 16.85
C ASN A 156 20.98 4.69 17.71
N LYS A 157 21.40 4.95 18.95
CA LYS A 157 20.60 5.73 19.92
C LYS A 157 20.28 7.15 19.43
N ALA A 158 21.25 7.83 18.80
CA ALA A 158 21.08 9.18 18.32
C ALA A 158 20.01 9.26 17.21
N GLY A 159 20.03 8.33 16.25
CA GLY A 159 19.01 8.26 15.20
C GLY A 159 17.62 7.96 15.75
N ALA A 160 17.51 7.04 16.72
CA ALA A 160 16.24 6.71 17.37
C ALA A 160 15.66 7.89 18.17
N GLU A 161 16.51 8.66 18.87
CA GLU A 161 16.11 9.88 19.59
C GLU A 161 15.62 10.96 18.63
N GLU A 162 16.32 11.16 17.51
CA GLU A 162 15.92 12.13 16.49
C GLU A 162 14.57 11.76 15.86
N CYS A 163 14.35 10.50 15.51
CA CYS A 163 13.04 10.05 15.02
C CYS A 163 11.95 10.27 16.07
N THR A 164 12.24 9.99 17.35
CA THR A 164 11.29 10.21 18.45
C THR A 164 10.93 11.68 18.61
N ARG A 165 11.91 12.58 18.46
CA ARG A 165 11.68 14.02 18.49
C ARG A 165 10.78 14.44 17.33
N ARG A 166 11.12 14.05 16.10
CA ARG A 166 10.31 14.35 14.91
C ARG A 166 8.87 13.86 15.05
N LEU A 167 8.65 12.64 15.53
CA LEU A 167 7.31 12.08 15.75
C LEU A 167 6.46 12.89 16.74
N LYS A 168 7.06 13.50 17.76
CA LYS A 168 6.35 14.36 18.72
C LYS A 168 5.99 15.73 18.13
N ASP A 169 6.84 16.22 17.22
CA ASP A 169 6.67 17.52 16.57
C ASP A 169 5.68 17.44 15.40
N LEU A 170 5.29 16.24 14.96
CA LEU A 170 4.26 16.06 13.94
C LEU A 170 2.87 16.41 14.49
N PRO A 171 2.05 17.17 13.74
CA PRO A 171 0.67 17.40 14.12
C PRO A 171 -0.08 16.08 14.25
N CYS A 172 -0.89 15.94 15.29
CA CYS A 172 -1.72 14.75 15.48
C CYS A 172 -2.60 14.54 14.24
N LYS A 173 -2.81 13.28 13.82
CA LYS A 173 -3.68 12.90 12.66
C LYS A 173 -5.10 13.51 12.69
N GLY A 174 -5.53 14.14 13.79
CA GLY A 174 -6.83 14.79 13.95
C GLY A 174 -6.93 16.24 13.46
N ASP A 175 -5.83 16.92 13.15
CA ASP A 175 -5.84 18.36 12.85
C ASP A 175 -6.04 18.71 11.35
N PHE A 176 -6.16 17.69 10.48
CA PHE A 176 -6.32 17.87 9.03
C PHE A 176 -7.77 17.77 8.54
N TYR A 177 -8.74 17.59 9.45
CA TYR A 177 -10.18 17.57 9.15
C TYR A 177 -10.91 18.60 10.01
N ALA A 178 -10.72 19.89 9.70
CA ALA A 178 -11.53 21.00 10.19
C ALA A 178 -12.09 21.80 9.01
#